data_AF-A0A937ZJC0-F1
#
_entry.id   AF-A0A937ZJC0-F1
#
_cell.length_a   1.000
_cell.length_b   1.000
_cell.length_c   1.000
_cell.angle_alpha   90.00
_cell.angle_beta   90.00
_cell.angle_gamma   90.00
#
_symmetry.space_group_name_H-M   'P 1'
#
loop_
_entity.id
_entity.type
_entity.pdbx_description
1 polymer ?
#
loop_
_entity_poly.entity_id
_entity_poly.type
_entity_poly.pdbx_seq_one_letter_code
_entity_poly.pdbx_strand_id
1 'polypeptide(L)'
;MADKPPAPLLADRAPGNLPEFTVGEISTALKRTLEDSFGRVRVRGEISGFKRHSSGHLYFSLKDDAAVLNAVCWRGGVGRLGLVPEDGMEVIATGRITAYAPRSNYQIVVEAMELAGEGALLKLLEERRRKLHAEGLFAAERKRPLPYLPEVIGVVTSPTGAVIRDILHRLADRF
;
A
#
# COMPACT_ATOMS: atom_id res chain seq x y z
N MET A 1 12.69 47.25 23.70
CA MET A 1 13.02 46.01 24.44
C MET A 1 11.80 45.67 25.27
N ALA A 2 10.93 44.80 24.74
CA ALA A 2 9.75 44.32 25.45
C ALA A 2 10.14 43.07 26.22
N ASP A 3 9.82 43.08 27.50
CA ASP A 3 10.16 42.08 28.50
C ASP A 3 9.48 40.74 28.17
N LYS A 4 10.26 39.66 28.20
CA LYS A 4 9.80 38.30 27.88
C LYS A 4 9.05 37.78 29.10
N PRO A 5 7.80 37.29 29.00
CA PRO A 5 7.10 36.78 30.16
C PRO A 5 7.85 35.56 30.73
N PRO A 6 7.94 35.43 32.07
CA PRO A 6 8.62 34.30 32.70
C PRO A 6 7.95 32.98 32.30
N ALA A 7 8.78 31.96 32.08
CA ALA A 7 8.32 30.59 31.87
C ALA A 7 7.43 30.15 33.04
N PRO A 8 6.30 29.48 32.80
CA PRO A 8 5.41 29.06 33.87
C PRO A 8 6.14 28.08 34.79
N LEU A 9 6.22 28.48 36.06
CA LEU A 9 6.67 27.66 37.17
C LEU A 9 5.79 26.41 37.28
N LEU A 10 6.43 25.25 37.24
CA LEU A 10 5.83 23.94 37.49
C LEU A 10 5.35 23.86 38.95
N ALA A 11 4.13 24.30 39.22
CA ALA A 11 3.39 24.03 40.47
C ALA A 11 1.91 23.93 40.06
N ASP A 12 1.29 22.76 40.03
CA ASP A 12 0.88 22.00 41.21
C ASP A 12 0.95 20.49 40.92
N ARG A 13 1.74 19.73 41.68
CA ARG A 13 1.74 18.26 41.58
C ARG A 13 0.79 17.70 42.64
N ALA A 14 -0.39 17.27 42.21
CA ALA A 14 -1.28 16.44 43.02
C ALA A 14 -0.54 15.17 43.53
N PRO A 15 -0.91 14.62 44.70
CA PRO A 15 -0.24 13.46 45.27
C PRO A 15 -0.59 12.20 44.48
N GLY A 16 0.28 11.82 43.55
CA GLY A 16 0.18 10.57 42.81
C GLY A 16 1.32 10.41 41.80
N ASN A 17 1.81 9.19 41.60
CA ASN A 17 2.78 8.85 40.54
C ASN A 17 2.16 8.88 39.12
N LEU A 18 0.99 9.49 38.97
CA LEU A 18 0.25 9.64 37.71
C LEU A 18 0.34 11.11 37.29
N PRO A 19 1.21 11.46 36.32
CA PRO A 19 1.30 12.83 35.84
C PRO A 19 -0.02 13.25 35.17
N GLU A 20 -0.46 14.48 35.46
CA GLU A 20 -1.56 15.12 34.75
C GLU A 20 -1.05 15.69 33.42
N PHE A 21 -1.85 15.52 32.36
CA PHE A 21 -1.57 16.07 31.03
C PHE A 21 -2.68 17.01 30.62
N THR A 22 -2.32 18.17 30.06
CA THR A 22 -3.28 18.97 29.30
C THR A 22 -3.71 18.23 28.03
N VAL A 23 -4.86 18.61 27.46
CA VAL A 23 -5.39 18.04 26.21
C VAL A 23 -4.36 18.13 25.06
N GLY A 24 -3.63 19.24 24.98
CA GLY A 24 -2.60 19.44 23.97
C GLY A 24 -1.37 18.54 24.18
N GLU A 25 -0.95 18.37 25.42
CA GLU A 25 0.20 17.53 25.76
C GLU A 25 -0.09 16.05 25.48
N ILE A 26 -1.25 15.54 25.91
CA ILE A 26 -1.60 14.13 25.67
C ILE A 26 -1.80 13.84 24.18
N SER A 27 -2.44 14.76 23.44
CA SER A 27 -2.62 14.62 21.99
C SER A 27 -1.29 14.62 21.24
N THR A 28 -0.35 15.48 21.66
CA THR A 28 1.01 15.52 21.09
C THR A 28 1.80 14.26 21.44
N ALA A 29 1.69 13.77 22.68
CA ALA A 29 2.33 12.53 23.10
C ALA A 29 1.82 11.33 22.29
N LEU A 30 0.50 11.19 22.12
CA LEU A 30 -0.11 10.14 21.31
C LEU A 30 0.33 10.21 19.85
N LYS A 31 0.37 11.41 19.26
CA LYS A 31 0.87 11.60 17.90
C LYS A 31 2.30 11.07 17.75
N ARG A 32 3.21 11.42 18.67
CA ARG A 32 4.60 10.95 18.63
C ARG A 32 4.67 9.43 18.74
N THR A 33 3.98 8.85 19.73
CA THR A 33 3.94 7.39 19.91
C THR A 33 3.43 6.66 18.67
N LEU A 34 2.40 7.19 18.01
CA LEU A 34 1.87 6.62 16.76
C LEU A 34 2.87 6.74 15.61
N GLU A 35 3.47 7.92 15.42
CA GLU A 35 4.45 8.15 14.35
C GLU A 35 5.72 7.31 14.54
N ASP A 36 6.16 7.11 15.78
CA ASP A 36 7.33 6.30 16.12
C ASP A 36 7.05 4.79 15.95
N SER A 37 5.88 4.32 16.42
CA SER A 37 5.51 2.89 16.36
C SER A 37 5.06 2.45 14.97
N PHE A 38 4.43 3.35 14.21
CA PHE A 38 3.80 3.07 12.91
C PHE A 38 4.32 4.01 11.81
N GLY A 39 5.62 4.25 11.80
CA GLY A 39 6.30 5.09 10.82
C GLY A 39 6.19 4.59 9.38
N ARG A 40 5.96 3.29 9.17
CA ARG A 40 5.59 2.71 7.87
C ARG A 40 4.80 1.41 8.04
N VAL A 41 3.56 1.41 7.56
CA VAL A 41 2.60 0.30 7.68
C VAL A 41 1.93 -0.01 6.35
N ARG A 42 1.34 -1.21 6.25
CA ARG A 42 0.46 -1.63 5.16
C ARG A 42 -0.91 -1.94 5.75
N VAL A 43 -1.95 -1.28 5.26
CA VAL A 43 -3.32 -1.42 5.75
C VAL A 43 -4.20 -1.86 4.60
N ARG A 44 -4.93 -2.98 4.78
CA ARG A 44 -5.95 -3.43 3.85
C ARG A 44 -7.30 -2.83 4.21
N GLY A 45 -8.07 -2.43 3.21
CA GLY A 45 -9.46 -2.05 3.39
C GLY A 45 -10.12 -1.67 2.08
N GLU A 46 -11.44 -1.56 2.10
CA GLU A 46 -12.23 -1.00 1.02
C GLU A 46 -12.18 0.53 1.08
N ILE A 47 -11.97 1.18 -0.07
CA ILE A 47 -12.05 2.64 -0.17
C ILE A 47 -13.51 3.08 -0.08
N SER A 48 -13.76 4.08 0.76
CA SER A 48 -15.07 4.74 0.85
C SER A 48 -14.94 6.25 1.03
N GLY A 49 -15.89 6.99 0.47
CA GLY A 49 -15.98 8.44 0.62
C GLY A 49 -14.85 9.18 -0.09
N PHE A 50 -14.36 8.66 -1.21
CA PHE A 50 -13.27 9.25 -1.98
C PHE A 50 -13.62 10.65 -2.48
N LYS A 51 -12.73 11.61 -2.17
CA LYS A 51 -12.84 13.01 -2.56
C LYS A 51 -11.49 13.55 -3.01
N ARG A 52 -11.46 14.09 -4.21
CA ARG A 52 -10.34 14.91 -4.70
C ARG A 52 -10.60 16.37 -4.38
N HIS A 53 -9.79 16.93 -3.48
CA HIS A 53 -9.89 18.34 -3.10
C HIS A 53 -9.32 19.25 -4.19
N SER A 54 -9.74 20.52 -4.22
CA SER A 54 -9.27 21.52 -5.19
C SER A 54 -7.75 21.78 -5.12
N SER A 55 -7.16 21.62 -3.94
CA SER A 55 -5.71 21.66 -3.73
C SER A 55 -4.96 20.47 -4.35
N GLY A 56 -5.67 19.47 -4.87
CA GLY A 56 -5.12 18.25 -5.44
C GLY A 56 -4.76 17.18 -4.42
N HIS A 57 -5.18 17.32 -3.16
CA HIS A 57 -5.10 16.25 -2.16
C HIS A 57 -6.24 15.25 -2.37
N LEU A 58 -5.99 13.99 -2.04
CA LEU A 58 -6.99 12.95 -2.02
C LEU A 58 -7.33 12.63 -0.57
N TYR A 59 -8.62 12.59 -0.26
CA TYR A 59 -9.14 12.19 1.03
C TYR A 59 -10.11 11.04 0.81
N PHE A 60 -10.00 10.00 1.62
CA PHE A 60 -10.89 8.85 1.60
C PHE A 60 -10.78 8.13 2.94
N SER A 61 -11.57 7.08 3.14
CA SER A 61 -11.42 6.17 4.28
C SER A 61 -11.14 4.76 3.77
N LEU A 62 -10.38 4.00 4.56
CA LEU A 62 -10.24 2.56 4.42
C LEU A 62 -11.13 1.92 5.48
N LYS A 63 -12.05 1.05 5.06
CA LYS A 63 -12.94 0.33 5.98
C LYS A 63 -12.76 -1.18 5.85
N ASP A 64 -13.01 -1.87 6.94
CA ASP A 64 -13.28 -3.30 7.00
C ASP A 64 -14.58 -3.54 7.80
N ASP A 65 -14.85 -4.78 8.18
CA ASP A 65 -16.07 -5.13 8.92
C ASP A 65 -16.10 -4.57 10.36
N ALA A 66 -14.94 -4.19 10.91
CA ALA A 66 -14.78 -3.82 12.32
C ALA A 66 -14.47 -2.34 12.53
N ALA A 67 -13.81 -1.68 11.58
CA ALA A 67 -13.22 -0.37 11.76
C ALA A 67 -13.16 0.47 10.47
N VAL A 68 -12.99 1.78 10.67
CA VAL A 68 -12.78 2.77 9.61
C VAL A 68 -11.56 3.61 9.94
N LEU A 69 -10.64 3.74 8.99
CA LEU A 69 -9.42 4.55 9.09
C LEU A 69 -9.42 5.65 8.03
N ASN A 70 -9.32 6.91 8.47
CA ASN A 70 -9.18 8.03 7.56
C ASN A 70 -7.84 7.98 6.83
N ALA A 71 -7.84 8.27 5.53
CA ALA A 71 -6.68 8.26 4.68
C ALA A 71 -6.53 9.59 3.93
N VAL A 72 -5.29 10.07 3.84
CA VAL A 72 -4.93 11.25 3.05
C VAL A 72 -3.77 10.91 2.12
N CYS A 73 -3.86 11.35 0.87
CA CYS A 73 -2.71 11.45 -0.01
C CYS A 73 -2.48 12.92 -0.38
N TRP A 74 -1.31 13.44 -0.01
CA TRP A 74 -0.93 14.80 -0.34
C TRP A 74 -0.64 14.94 -1.83
N ARG A 75 -0.82 16.14 -2.39
CA ARG A 75 -0.70 16.42 -3.83
C ARG A 75 0.63 15.90 -4.40
N GLY A 76 1.73 16.10 -3.68
CA GLY A 76 3.07 15.64 -4.09
C GLY A 76 3.31 14.12 -4.02
N GLY A 77 2.39 13.38 -3.40
CA GLY A 77 2.38 11.92 -3.35
C GLY A 77 1.51 11.28 -4.43
N VAL A 78 0.53 12.01 -4.99
CA VAL A 78 -0.50 11.42 -5.87
C VAL A 78 0.09 10.69 -7.08
N GLY A 79 1.13 11.24 -7.72
CA GLY A 79 1.77 10.59 -8.87
C GLY A 79 2.50 9.28 -8.55
N ARG A 80 2.77 9.00 -7.27
CA ARG A 80 3.48 7.80 -6.79
C ARG A 80 2.54 6.72 -6.24
N LEU A 81 1.23 6.98 -6.20
CA LEU A 81 0.23 6.04 -5.65
C LEU A 81 0.18 4.69 -6.38
N GLY A 82 0.53 4.64 -7.66
CA GLY A 82 0.46 3.40 -8.46
C GLY A 82 -0.94 3.04 -8.97
N LEU A 83 -2.00 3.53 -8.32
CA LEU A 83 -3.37 3.46 -8.83
C LEU A 83 -4.16 4.75 -8.53
N VAL A 84 -5.26 4.93 -9.25
CA VAL A 84 -6.24 5.99 -8.99
C VAL A 84 -7.26 5.42 -8.01
N PRO A 85 -7.37 5.96 -6.77
CA PRO A 85 -8.33 5.47 -5.79
C PRO A 85 -9.77 5.72 -6.24
N GLU A 86 -10.64 4.72 -6.10
CA GLU A 86 -12.08 4.79 -6.38
C GLU A 86 -12.85 4.10 -5.26
N ASP A 87 -14.09 4.57 -4.98
CA ASP A 87 -14.94 3.95 -3.96
C ASP A 87 -15.30 2.51 -4.34
N GLY A 88 -15.32 1.62 -3.32
CA GLY A 88 -15.59 0.20 -3.49
C GLY A 88 -14.36 -0.63 -3.90
N MET A 89 -13.21 -0.01 -4.15
CA MET A 89 -11.97 -0.75 -4.39
C MET A 89 -11.41 -1.30 -3.08
N GLU A 90 -11.14 -2.60 -3.06
CA GLU A 90 -10.33 -3.21 -2.00
C GLU A 90 -8.84 -2.98 -2.31
N VAL A 91 -8.12 -2.37 -1.37
CA VAL A 91 -6.72 -1.97 -1.57
C VAL A 91 -5.85 -2.30 -0.37
N ILE A 92 -4.55 -2.42 -0.62
CA ILE A 92 -3.51 -2.36 0.41
C ILE A 92 -2.82 -0.99 0.27
N ALA A 93 -3.08 -0.10 1.22
CA ALA A 93 -2.44 1.20 1.30
C ALA A 93 -1.15 1.10 2.13
N THR A 94 -0.04 1.59 1.57
CA THR A 94 1.25 1.71 2.26
C THR A 94 1.47 3.17 2.64
N GLY A 95 1.85 3.41 3.89
CA GLY A 95 2.07 4.77 4.38
C GLY A 95 2.43 4.82 5.85
N ARG A 96 2.30 5.99 6.46
CA ARG A 96 2.58 6.20 7.90
C ARG A 96 1.31 6.58 8.66
N ILE A 97 1.17 6.10 9.89
CA ILE A 97 0.09 6.57 10.77
C ILE A 97 0.51 7.89 11.42
N THR A 98 -0.42 8.83 11.49
CA THR A 98 -0.24 10.12 12.16
C THR A 98 -1.54 10.51 12.86
N ALA A 99 -1.48 11.48 13.76
CA ALA A 99 -2.64 12.07 14.39
C ALA A 99 -2.73 13.57 14.11
N TYR A 100 -3.94 14.04 13.82
CA TYR A 100 -4.24 15.46 13.75
C TYR A 100 -4.52 15.98 15.16
N ALA A 101 -3.46 16.47 15.80
CA ALA A 101 -3.48 16.85 17.22
C ALA A 101 -4.65 17.76 17.64
N PRO A 102 -5.09 18.77 16.85
CA PRO A 102 -6.21 19.63 17.23
C PRO A 102 -7.56 18.92 17.36
N ARG A 103 -7.75 17.74 16.74
CA ARG A 103 -9.00 16.96 16.83
C ARG A 103 -8.81 15.55 17.40
N SER A 104 -7.62 15.22 17.89
CA SER A 104 -7.27 13.90 18.45
C SER A 104 -7.69 12.71 17.56
N ASN A 105 -7.69 12.90 16.24
CA ASN A 105 -8.08 11.88 15.26
C ASN A 105 -6.83 11.34 14.58
N TYR A 106 -6.72 10.03 14.43
CA TYR A 106 -5.62 9.38 13.73
C TYR A 106 -6.02 9.03 12.28
N GLN A 107 -5.02 8.99 11.42
CA GLN A 107 -5.19 8.80 9.99
C GLN A 107 -3.91 8.20 9.39
N ILE A 108 -4.03 7.58 8.22
CA ILE A 108 -2.89 7.15 7.41
C ILE A 108 -2.57 8.22 6.36
N VAL A 109 -1.29 8.58 6.25
CA VAL A 109 -0.77 9.33 5.10
C VAL A 109 -0.28 8.30 4.08
N VAL A 110 -1.02 8.16 2.98
CA VAL A 110 -0.79 7.13 1.96
C VAL A 110 0.26 7.59 0.96
N GLU A 111 1.26 6.74 0.77
CA GLU A 111 2.40 6.98 -0.13
C GLU A 111 2.35 6.11 -1.38
N ALA A 112 1.84 4.88 -1.23
CA ALA A 112 1.65 3.93 -2.31
C ALA A 112 0.40 3.09 -2.03
N MET A 113 -0.20 2.55 -3.09
CA MET A 113 -1.38 1.71 -2.98
C MET A 113 -1.30 0.60 -4.03
N GLU A 114 -1.94 -0.53 -3.74
CA GLU A 114 -2.11 -1.64 -4.66
C GLU A 114 -3.47 -2.29 -4.41
N LEU A 115 -4.03 -2.98 -5.41
CA LEU A 115 -5.32 -3.66 -5.25
C LEU A 115 -5.15 -4.87 -4.32
N ALA A 116 -6.04 -4.99 -3.33
CA ALA A 116 -6.13 -6.16 -2.49
C ALA A 116 -7.03 -7.20 -3.18
N GLY A 117 -6.46 -8.33 -3.60
CA GLY A 117 -7.24 -9.49 -4.01
C GLY A 117 -6.85 -10.14 -5.34
N GLU A 118 -6.96 -11.47 -5.37
CA GLU A 118 -6.78 -12.31 -6.56
C GLU A 118 -7.73 -11.95 -7.70
N GLY A 119 -8.90 -11.34 -7.42
CA GLY A 119 -9.89 -10.95 -8.42
C GLY A 119 -9.44 -9.83 -9.36
N ALA A 120 -8.65 -8.86 -8.89
CA ALA A 120 -8.04 -7.86 -9.75
C ALA A 120 -6.95 -8.48 -10.63
N LEU A 121 -6.18 -9.41 -10.07
CA LEU A 121 -5.20 -10.20 -10.82
C LEU A 121 -5.88 -11.09 -11.88
N LEU A 122 -7.01 -11.69 -11.52
CA LEU A 122 -7.83 -12.53 -12.39
C LEU A 122 -8.46 -11.69 -13.50
N LYS A 123 -8.96 -10.50 -13.19
CA LYS A 123 -9.47 -9.55 -14.19
C LYS A 123 -8.38 -9.14 -15.18
N LEU A 124 -7.18 -8.80 -14.70
CA LEU A 124 -6.03 -8.50 -15.55
C LEU A 124 -5.61 -9.73 -16.38
N LEU A 125 -5.67 -10.93 -15.81
CA LEU A 125 -5.40 -12.19 -16.50
C LEU A 125 -6.42 -12.44 -17.62
N GLU A 126 -7.72 -12.26 -17.34
CA GLU A 126 -8.80 -12.43 -18.30
C GLU A 126 -8.74 -11.40 -19.43
N GLU A 127 -8.47 -10.12 -19.12
CA GLU A 127 -8.27 -9.07 -20.11
C GLU A 127 -7.07 -9.38 -21.03
N ARG A 128 -5.94 -9.80 -20.46
CA ARG A 128 -4.76 -10.27 -21.21
C ARG A 128 -5.09 -11.47 -22.08
N ARG A 129 -5.76 -12.48 -21.51
CA ARG A 129 -6.14 -13.71 -22.23
C ARG A 129 -7.07 -13.38 -23.40
N ARG A 130 -8.06 -12.52 -23.20
CA ARG A 130 -8.99 -12.06 -24.25
C ARG A 130 -8.24 -11.34 -25.37
N LYS A 131 -7.32 -10.43 -25.03
CA LYS A 131 -6.49 -9.70 -26.01
C LYS A 131 -5.63 -10.66 -26.85
N LEU A 132 -4.86 -11.54 -26.19
CA LEU A 132 -3.99 -12.50 -26.86
C LEU A 132 -4.78 -13.52 -27.70
N HIS A 133 -6.00 -13.87 -27.28
CA HIS A 133 -6.91 -14.69 -28.06
C HIS A 133 -7.43 -13.95 -29.29
N ALA A 134 -7.76 -12.66 -29.18
CA ALA A 134 -8.16 -11.82 -30.31
C ALA A 134 -7.02 -11.64 -31.33
N GLU A 135 -5.78 -11.58 -30.87
CA GLU A 135 -4.57 -11.59 -31.72
C GLU A 135 -4.31 -12.96 -32.41
N GLY A 136 -5.15 -13.96 -32.13
CA GLY A 136 -5.05 -15.29 -32.74
C GLY A 136 -3.79 -16.06 -32.31
N LEU A 137 -3.16 -15.69 -31.20
CA LEU A 137 -1.94 -16.35 -30.72
C LEU A 137 -2.19 -17.76 -30.19
N PHE A 138 -3.45 -18.07 -29.85
CA PHE A 138 -3.87 -19.40 -29.38
C PHE A 138 -4.63 -20.22 -30.43
N ALA A 139 -4.75 -19.73 -31.66
CA ALA A 139 -5.49 -20.40 -32.73
C ALA A 139 -4.94 -21.82 -32.97
N ALA A 140 -5.84 -22.80 -33.08
CA ALA A 140 -5.45 -24.20 -33.26
C ALA A 140 -4.67 -24.40 -34.56
N GLU A 141 -4.99 -23.65 -35.63
CA GLU A 141 -4.28 -23.72 -36.91
C GLU A 141 -2.81 -23.26 -36.82
N ARG A 142 -2.44 -22.48 -35.78
CA ARG A 142 -1.07 -22.00 -35.56
C ARG A 142 -0.23 -22.97 -34.72
N LYS A 143 -0.85 -23.98 -34.10
CA LYS A 143 -0.11 -24.96 -33.29
C LYS A 143 0.69 -25.88 -34.21
N ARG A 144 1.98 -25.99 -33.95
CA ARG A 144 2.88 -26.91 -34.65
C ARG A 144 3.01 -28.20 -33.83
N PRO A 145 3.12 -29.37 -34.47
CA PRO A 145 3.39 -30.62 -33.76
C PRO A 145 4.71 -30.48 -33.00
N LEU A 146 4.73 -30.97 -31.75
CA LEU A 146 5.94 -30.96 -30.94
C LEU A 146 6.96 -31.92 -31.55
N PRO A 147 8.21 -31.49 -31.79
CA PRO A 147 9.26 -32.39 -32.26
C PRO A 147 9.54 -33.45 -31.19
N TYR A 148 9.86 -34.67 -31.63
CA TYR A 148 10.22 -35.76 -30.72
C TYR A 148 11.42 -35.40 -29.83
N LEU A 149 12.40 -34.70 -30.42
CA LEU A 149 13.56 -34.17 -29.72
C LEU A 149 13.83 -32.71 -30.15
N PRO A 150 13.60 -31.71 -29.29
CA PRO A 150 13.88 -30.32 -29.63
C PRO A 150 15.39 -30.04 -29.61
N GLU A 151 15.93 -29.47 -30.68
CA GLU A 151 17.35 -29.06 -30.77
C GLU A 151 17.65 -27.79 -29.97
N VAL A 152 16.65 -26.92 -29.82
CA VAL A 152 16.76 -25.63 -29.12
C VAL A 152 15.63 -25.46 -28.14
N ILE A 153 15.97 -25.13 -26.89
CA ILE A 153 15.02 -24.88 -25.81
C ILE A 153 15.12 -23.40 -25.41
N GLY A 154 14.04 -22.65 -25.64
CA GLY A 154 13.90 -21.28 -25.15
C GLY A 154 13.41 -21.27 -23.71
N VAL A 155 14.13 -20.62 -22.80
CA VAL A 155 13.77 -20.50 -21.39
C VAL A 155 13.45 -19.04 -21.06
N VAL A 156 12.23 -18.79 -20.57
CA VAL A 156 11.81 -17.46 -20.09
C VAL A 156 11.64 -17.54 -18.58
N THR A 157 12.54 -16.93 -17.83
CA THR A 157 12.57 -16.95 -16.36
C THR A 157 13.11 -15.64 -15.79
N SER A 158 13.02 -15.45 -14.48
CA SER A 158 13.61 -14.28 -13.82
C SER A 158 15.15 -14.38 -13.79
N PRO A 159 15.88 -13.25 -13.72
CA PRO A 159 17.35 -13.25 -13.75
C PRO A 159 18.01 -14.08 -12.64
N THR A 160 17.30 -14.28 -11.53
CA THR A 160 17.79 -14.99 -10.33
C THR A 160 17.29 -16.44 -10.24
N GLY A 161 16.52 -16.93 -11.21
CA GLY A 161 15.89 -18.25 -11.17
C GLY A 161 16.89 -19.41 -11.33
N ALA A 162 16.85 -20.38 -10.39
CA ALA A 162 17.62 -21.63 -10.49
C ALA A 162 17.17 -22.57 -11.63
N VAL A 163 16.09 -22.23 -12.34
CA VAL A 163 15.48 -22.99 -13.44
C VAL A 163 16.47 -23.37 -14.53
N ILE A 164 17.42 -22.49 -14.86
CA ILE A 164 18.43 -22.78 -15.89
C ILE A 164 19.29 -23.98 -15.48
N ARG A 165 19.72 -24.04 -14.21
CA ARG A 165 20.52 -25.16 -13.69
C ARG A 165 19.72 -26.45 -13.68
N ASP A 166 18.43 -26.37 -13.34
CA ASP A 166 17.56 -27.55 -13.29
C ASP A 166 17.31 -28.14 -14.68
N ILE A 167 17.09 -27.31 -15.69
CA ILE A 167 16.97 -27.75 -17.09
C ILE A 167 18.27 -28.40 -17.57
N LEU A 168 19.43 -27.81 -17.25
CA LEU A 168 20.73 -28.37 -17.64
C LEU A 168 20.99 -29.74 -17.01
N HIS A 169 20.70 -29.91 -15.72
CA HIS A 169 20.83 -31.22 -15.07
C HIS A 169 19.87 -32.25 -15.68
N ARG A 170 18.61 -31.88 -15.94
CA ARG A 170 17.63 -32.80 -16.55
C ARG A 170 18.00 -33.23 -17.97
N LEU A 171 18.67 -32.37 -18.73
CA LEU A 171 19.19 -32.73 -20.05
C LEU A 171 20.36 -33.72 -19.94
N ALA A 172 21.25 -33.54 -18.96
CA ALA A 172 22.40 -34.40 -18.71
C ALA A 172 22.02 -35.77 -18.09
N ASP A 173 20.92 -35.86 -17.35
CA ASP A 173 20.44 -37.14 -16.79
C ASP A 173 19.70 -37.99 -17.83
N ARG A 174 19.17 -37.36 -18.89
CA ARG A 174 18.30 -38.02 -19.89
C ARG A 174 19.06 -38.53 -21.12
N PHE A 175 20.30 -38.06 -21.33
CA PHE A 175 21.18 -38.42 -22.45
C PHE A 175 22.60 -38.62 -21.94
#